data_AF-A0A7W9MS05-F1
#
_entry.id   AF-A0A7W9MS05-F1
#
_cell.length_a   1.000
_cell.length_b   1.000
_cell.length_c   1.000
_cell.angle_alpha   90.00
_cell.angle_beta   90.00
_cell.angle_gamma   90.00
#
_symmetry.space_group_name_H-M   'P 1'
#
loop_
_entity.id
_entity.type
_entity.pdbx_description
1 polymer ?
#
loop_
_entity_poly.entity_id
_entity_poly.type
_entity_poly.pdbx_seq_one_letter_code
_entity_poly.pdbx_strand_id
1 'polypeptide(L)'
;MSDTTVSTETTETPEVPAGTTPPETPDGTTPPEGAAPEGEQPDPLKELPEWAQKELTKVRGEAANYRTKLRDAEAKLGQAKTPEEYEAAVNELKTANADLERQVLVNTVATKHKLPDELAAVLQGQTAEELEAHAEKLAKFAPAEEVEPENLSGGLKPGTSDTGAFDPVAASRAARKRRR
;
A
#
# COMPACT_ATOMS: atom_id res chain seq x y z
N MET A 1 26.71 22.02 -64.32
CA MET A 1 26.60 23.48 -64.07
C MET A 1 25.69 23.62 -62.87
N SER A 2 26.26 23.50 -61.67
CA SER A 2 26.56 24.64 -60.78
C SER A 2 25.53 24.59 -59.64
N ASP A 3 25.82 24.63 -58.35
CA ASP A 3 27.06 24.91 -57.65
C ASP A 3 27.00 24.26 -56.26
N THR A 4 28.15 23.80 -55.80
CA THR A 4 28.43 23.32 -54.45
C THR A 4 28.50 24.52 -53.51
N THR A 5 27.82 24.48 -52.36
CA THR A 5 28.31 25.18 -51.15
C THR A 5 28.12 24.29 -49.93
N VAL A 6 29.26 23.71 -49.54
CA VAL A 6 29.62 23.19 -48.22
C VAL A 6 29.99 24.37 -47.33
N SER A 7 29.60 24.35 -46.04
CA SER A 7 30.24 24.98 -44.85
C SER A 7 29.17 25.27 -43.80
N THR A 8 29.33 25.04 -42.49
CA THR A 8 30.50 24.62 -41.71
C THR A 8 30.02 24.09 -40.37
N GLU A 9 30.55 22.92 -40.03
CA GLU A 9 30.88 22.39 -38.71
C GLU A 9 31.24 23.49 -37.69
N THR A 10 30.65 23.48 -36.50
CA THR A 10 31.26 24.06 -35.30
C THR A 10 31.52 22.92 -34.33
N THR A 11 32.78 22.54 -34.31
CA THR A 11 33.41 21.57 -33.44
C THR A 11 33.99 22.34 -32.26
N GLU A 12 33.41 22.21 -31.07
CA GLU A 12 34.04 22.65 -29.83
C GLU A 12 34.67 21.42 -29.14
N THR A 13 35.98 21.30 -29.33
CA THR A 13 36.91 20.40 -28.65
C THR A 13 37.20 20.95 -27.23
N PRO A 14 37.43 20.10 -26.22
CA PRO A 14 37.41 20.47 -24.81
C PRO A 14 38.68 21.19 -24.34
N GLU A 15 38.51 22.22 -23.51
CA GLU A 15 39.59 22.85 -22.75
C GLU A 15 39.84 22.08 -21.44
N VAL A 16 40.99 21.42 -21.36
CA VAL A 16 41.65 21.03 -20.11
C VAL A 16 42.79 22.02 -19.88
N PRO A 17 42.85 22.71 -18.74
CA PRO A 17 44.12 23.10 -18.17
C PRO A 17 44.48 22.17 -17.02
N ALA A 18 45.57 21.43 -17.22
CA ALA A 18 46.28 20.69 -16.19
C ALA A 18 46.81 21.65 -15.12
N GLY A 19 46.58 21.32 -13.85
CA GLY A 19 47.19 21.97 -12.69
C GLY A 19 47.40 20.95 -11.58
N THR A 20 48.63 20.44 -11.48
CA THR A 20 49.06 19.39 -10.55
C THR A 20 49.66 20.02 -9.28
N THR A 21 49.23 19.48 -8.12
CA THR A 21 49.85 19.46 -6.75
C THR A 21 49.91 20.73 -5.89
N PRO A 22 49.97 20.63 -4.54
CA PRO A 22 49.80 19.46 -3.63
C PRO A 22 48.73 19.67 -2.51
N PRO A 23 48.31 18.62 -1.78
CA PRO A 23 47.39 18.74 -0.64
C PRO A 23 48.11 19.33 0.59
N GLU A 24 47.70 20.52 1.04
CA GLU A 24 48.07 21.00 2.37
C GLU A 24 47.21 20.30 3.42
N THR A 25 47.92 19.59 4.30
CA THR A 25 47.40 19.11 5.58
C THR A 25 47.65 20.23 6.59
N PRO A 26 46.64 20.68 7.35
CA PRO A 26 46.88 21.12 8.71
C PRO A 26 46.52 19.98 9.65
N ASP A 27 47.58 19.45 10.26
CA ASP A 27 47.57 18.69 11.50
C ASP A 27 46.60 19.26 12.54
N GLY A 28 45.97 18.34 13.27
CA GLY A 28 45.72 18.51 14.69
C GLY A 28 44.64 19.50 15.09
N THR A 29 43.38 19.08 15.02
CA THR A 29 42.39 19.51 16.03
C THR A 29 41.81 18.26 16.68
N THR A 30 42.28 18.05 17.90
CA THR A 30 41.70 17.31 19.03
C THR A 30 40.31 16.69 18.77
N PRO A 31 40.12 15.37 19.02
CA PRO A 31 38.78 14.81 19.06
C PRO A 31 37.98 15.52 20.16
N PRO A 32 36.74 15.99 19.94
CA PRO A 32 35.86 16.24 21.06
C PRO A 32 35.63 14.90 21.78
N GLU A 33 36.40 14.68 22.83
CA GLU A 33 36.10 13.74 23.88
C GLU A 33 34.79 14.18 24.53
N GLY A 34 33.74 13.47 24.17
CA GLY A 34 32.37 13.83 24.50
C GLY A 34 31.35 13.00 23.74
N ALA A 35 31.62 11.70 23.58
CA ALA A 35 30.54 10.75 23.37
C ALA A 35 29.74 10.69 24.68
N ALA A 36 28.84 11.68 24.85
CA ALA A 36 27.68 11.47 25.69
C ALA A 36 27.00 10.20 25.16
N PRO A 37 26.57 9.26 26.03
CA PRO A 37 25.72 8.19 25.55
C PRO A 37 24.53 8.88 24.88
N GLU A 38 24.34 8.64 23.58
CA GLU A 38 23.06 8.88 22.92
C GLU A 38 22.04 8.20 23.81
N GLY A 39 21.39 8.99 24.66
CA GLY A 39 20.27 8.56 25.45
C GLY A 39 19.33 7.96 24.44
N GLU A 40 19.10 6.66 24.59
CA GLU A 40 18.28 5.84 23.73
C GLU A 40 16.93 6.55 23.60
N GLN A 41 16.81 7.38 22.55
CA GLN A 41 15.54 8.01 22.25
C GLN A 41 14.63 6.84 21.95
N PRO A 42 13.47 6.75 22.63
CA PRO A 42 12.53 5.69 22.33
C PRO A 42 12.28 5.75 20.83
N ASP A 43 12.64 4.67 20.13
CA ASP A 43 12.41 4.59 18.70
C ASP A 43 10.92 4.84 18.51
N PRO A 44 10.52 5.95 17.86
CA PRO A 44 9.11 6.34 17.80
C PRO A 44 8.28 5.25 17.14
N LEU A 45 8.91 4.32 16.39
CA LEU A 45 8.28 3.12 15.83
C LEU A 45 7.86 2.11 16.91
N LYS A 46 8.64 1.94 17.98
CA LYS A 46 8.34 0.99 19.08
C LYS A 46 7.16 1.44 19.94
N GLU A 47 6.79 2.72 19.90
CA GLU A 47 5.62 3.26 20.60
C GLU A 47 4.31 3.04 19.84
N LEU A 48 4.35 2.66 18.56
CA LEU A 48 3.15 2.33 17.79
C LEU A 48 2.61 0.94 18.13
N PRO A 49 1.30 0.69 17.96
CA PRO A 49 0.74 -0.66 17.98
C PRO A 49 1.44 -1.60 16.99
N GLU A 50 1.53 -2.90 17.31
CA GLU A 50 2.21 -3.88 16.44
C GLU A 50 1.67 -3.90 14.99
N TRP A 51 0.36 -3.69 14.81
CA TRP A 51 -0.24 -3.65 13.47
C TRP A 51 0.30 -2.47 12.64
N ALA A 52 0.50 -1.30 13.26
CA ALA A 52 0.98 -0.11 12.60
C ALA A 52 2.49 -0.22 12.29
N GLN A 53 3.26 -0.87 13.17
CA GLN A 53 4.66 -1.19 12.89
C GLN A 53 4.80 -2.14 11.69
N LYS A 54 3.96 -3.18 11.63
CA LYS A 54 3.93 -4.14 10.52
C LYS A 54 3.55 -3.45 9.21
N GLU A 55 2.52 -2.61 9.22
CA GLU A 55 2.08 -1.88 8.03
C GLU A 55 3.14 -0.88 7.54
N LEU A 56 3.75 -0.10 8.44
CA LEU A 56 4.86 0.80 8.08
C LEU A 56 6.04 0.04 7.49
N THR A 57 6.38 -1.12 8.04
CA THR A 57 7.46 -1.96 7.52
C THR A 57 7.13 -2.49 6.12
N LYS A 58 5.88 -2.93 5.91
CA LYS A 58 5.37 -3.37 4.61
C LYS A 58 5.45 -2.25 3.57
N VAL A 59 4.86 -1.09 3.85
CA VAL A 59 4.87 0.08 2.94
C VAL A 59 6.30 0.54 2.64
N ARG A 60 7.20 0.54 3.63
CA ARG A 60 8.62 0.85 3.42
C ARG A 60 9.30 -0.17 2.51
N GLY A 61 9.00 -1.46 2.68
CA GLY A 61 9.49 -2.54 1.82
C GLY A 61 9.00 -2.39 0.38
N GLU A 62 7.72 -2.10 0.19
CA GLU A 62 7.13 -1.81 -1.13
C GLU A 62 7.80 -0.59 -1.78
N ALA A 63 7.95 0.51 -1.06
CA ALA A 63 8.65 1.70 -1.56
C ALA A 63 10.10 1.41 -1.96
N ALA A 64 10.82 0.58 -1.19
CA ALA A 64 12.16 0.15 -1.55
C ALA A 64 12.16 -0.69 -2.84
N ASN A 65 11.23 -1.64 -2.97
CA ASN A 65 11.07 -2.45 -4.18
C ASN A 65 10.78 -1.59 -5.42
N TYR A 66 9.90 -0.59 -5.30
CA TYR A 66 9.60 0.33 -6.41
C TYR A 66 10.83 1.13 -6.85
N ARG A 67 11.63 1.61 -5.91
CA ARG A 67 12.90 2.30 -6.24
C ARG A 67 13.88 1.39 -6.98
N THR A 68 14.00 0.13 -6.56
CA THR A 68 14.85 -0.85 -7.26
C THR A 68 14.34 -1.14 -8.66
N LYS A 69 13.04 -1.43 -8.81
CA LYS A 69 12.41 -1.67 -10.12
C LYS A 69 12.59 -0.49 -11.08
N LEU A 70 12.50 0.74 -10.57
CA LEU A 70 12.74 1.95 -11.36
C LEU A 70 14.20 2.01 -11.85
N ARG A 71 15.17 1.79 -10.97
CA ARG A 71 16.60 1.75 -11.37
C ARG A 71 16.88 0.62 -12.36
N ASP A 72 16.27 -0.54 -12.19
CA ASP A 72 16.42 -1.67 -13.12
C ASP A 72 15.84 -1.33 -14.50
N ALA A 73 14.68 -0.65 -14.55
CA ALA A 73 14.09 -0.18 -15.79
C ALA A 73 14.95 0.90 -16.48
N GLU A 74 15.48 1.86 -15.72
CA GLU A 74 16.43 2.86 -16.21
C GLU A 74 17.70 2.20 -16.77
N ALA A 75 18.24 1.20 -16.08
CA ALA A 75 19.40 0.44 -16.54
C ALA A 75 19.11 -0.33 -17.82
N LYS A 76 17.96 -0.98 -17.94
CA LYS A 76 17.53 -1.67 -19.17
C LYS A 76 17.44 -0.71 -20.36
N LEU A 77 16.86 0.48 -20.16
CA LEU A 77 16.79 1.52 -21.20
C LEU A 77 18.17 2.05 -21.59
N GLY A 78 19.07 2.25 -20.62
CA GLY A 78 20.44 2.72 -20.88
C GLY A 78 21.36 1.66 -21.50
N GLN A 79 21.07 0.37 -21.31
CA GLN A 79 21.84 -0.75 -21.86
C GLN A 79 21.31 -1.26 -23.20
N ALA A 80 20.09 -0.90 -23.59
CA ALA A 80 19.49 -1.27 -24.87
C ALA A 80 20.35 -0.71 -26.02
N LYS A 81 20.89 -1.60 -26.85
CA LYS A 81 21.77 -1.22 -27.98
C LYS A 81 21.07 -1.34 -29.31
N THR A 82 19.95 -2.06 -29.35
CA THR A 82 19.13 -2.23 -30.54
C THR A 82 17.80 -1.49 -30.39
N PRO A 83 17.21 -1.01 -31.50
CA PRO A 83 15.89 -0.37 -31.46
C PRO A 83 14.80 -1.32 -30.93
N GLU A 84 14.94 -2.62 -31.20
CA GLU A 84 14.01 -3.65 -30.72
C GLU A 84 14.06 -3.81 -29.19
N GLU A 85 15.25 -3.81 -28.59
CA GLU A 85 15.42 -3.83 -27.13
C GLU A 85 14.86 -2.57 -26.46
N TYR A 86 15.03 -1.42 -27.11
CA TYR A 86 14.49 -0.15 -26.60
C TYR A 86 12.96 -0.15 -26.65
N GLU A 87 12.36 -0.56 -27.76
CA GLU A 87 10.89 -0.68 -27.88
C GLU A 87 10.33 -1.68 -26.88
N ALA A 88 11.00 -2.83 -26.68
CA ALA A 88 10.61 -3.81 -25.67
C ALA A 88 10.64 -3.21 -24.25
N ALA A 89 11.73 -2.53 -23.87
CA ALA A 89 11.85 -1.89 -22.57
C ALA A 89 10.82 -0.78 -22.34
N VAL A 90 10.53 0.02 -23.37
CA VAL A 90 9.47 1.05 -23.32
C VAL A 90 8.09 0.42 -23.18
N ASN A 91 7.82 -0.68 -23.88
CA ASN A 91 6.54 -1.38 -23.77
C ASN A 91 6.38 -2.03 -22.39
N GLU A 92 7.43 -2.66 -21.84
CA GLU A 92 7.43 -3.14 -20.45
C GLU A 92 7.06 -2.01 -19.47
N LEU A 93 7.70 -0.85 -19.60
CA LEU A 93 7.44 0.30 -18.72
C LEU A 93 6.02 0.84 -18.88
N LYS A 94 5.49 0.90 -20.11
CA LYS A 94 4.09 1.29 -20.36
C LYS A 94 3.11 0.31 -19.74
N THR A 95 3.35 -1.00 -19.86
CA THR A 95 2.49 -2.02 -19.25
C THR A 95 2.50 -1.92 -17.73
N ALA A 96 3.69 -1.76 -17.13
CA ALA A 96 3.81 -1.59 -15.68
C ALA A 96 3.10 -0.33 -15.18
N ASN A 97 3.17 0.78 -15.92
CA ASN A 97 2.44 2.01 -15.58
C ASN A 97 0.93 1.82 -15.70
N ALA A 98 0.44 1.21 -16.78
CA ALA A 98 -0.98 0.94 -16.96
C ALA A 98 -1.54 0.03 -15.85
N ASP A 99 -0.77 -0.97 -15.42
CA ASP A 99 -1.15 -1.85 -14.30
C ASP A 99 -1.24 -1.08 -12.98
N LEU A 100 -0.28 -0.19 -12.70
CA LEU A 100 -0.30 0.66 -11.50
C LEU A 100 -1.46 1.66 -11.52
N GLU A 101 -1.70 2.32 -12.64
CA GLU A 101 -2.84 3.22 -12.82
C GLU A 101 -4.17 2.49 -12.58
N ARG A 102 -4.30 1.27 -13.13
CA ARG A 102 -5.47 0.42 -12.88
C ARG A 102 -5.61 0.06 -11.39
N GLN A 103 -4.52 -0.35 -10.73
CA GLN A 103 -4.56 -0.68 -9.30
C GLN A 103 -5.01 0.52 -8.45
N VAL A 104 -4.49 1.72 -8.74
CA VAL A 104 -4.92 2.95 -8.07
C VAL A 104 -6.41 3.18 -8.32
N LEU A 105 -6.89 3.06 -9.56
CA LEU A 105 -8.33 3.21 -9.86
C LEU A 105 -9.18 2.19 -9.09
N VAL A 106 -8.83 0.91 -9.13
CA VAL A 106 -9.52 -0.16 -8.39
C VAL A 106 -9.57 0.17 -6.89
N ASN A 107 -8.45 0.57 -6.29
CA ASN A 107 -8.39 0.92 -4.86
C ASN A 107 -9.21 2.17 -4.54
N THR A 108 -9.19 3.20 -5.38
CA THR A 108 -10.01 4.41 -5.17
C THR A 108 -11.50 4.10 -5.26
N VAL A 109 -11.92 3.24 -6.18
CA VAL A 109 -13.32 2.82 -6.30
C VAL A 109 -13.70 1.91 -5.12
N ALA A 110 -12.87 0.95 -4.75
CA ALA A 110 -13.11 0.07 -3.61
C ALA A 110 -13.29 0.86 -2.31
N THR A 111 -12.42 1.83 -2.04
CA THR A 111 -12.52 2.69 -0.85
C THR A 111 -13.75 3.60 -0.89
N LYS A 112 -14.12 4.19 -2.04
CA LYS A 112 -15.36 4.97 -2.21
C LYS A 112 -16.61 4.15 -1.88
N HIS A 113 -16.66 2.89 -2.31
CA HIS A 113 -17.80 2.00 -2.10
C HIS A 113 -17.69 1.13 -0.85
N LYS A 114 -16.66 1.34 -0.01
CA LYS A 114 -16.38 0.56 1.21
C LYS A 114 -16.33 -0.95 0.96
N LEU A 115 -15.76 -1.35 -0.17
CA LEU A 115 -15.58 -2.75 -0.50
C LEU A 115 -14.38 -3.31 0.28
N PRO A 116 -14.51 -4.51 0.88
CA PRO A 116 -13.36 -5.22 1.44
C PRO A 116 -12.36 -5.58 0.34
N ASP A 117 -11.09 -5.72 0.70
CA ASP A 117 -9.98 -6.00 -0.23
C ASP A 117 -10.23 -7.24 -1.11
N GLU A 118 -10.90 -8.25 -0.57
CA GLU A 118 -11.29 -9.46 -1.32
C GLU A 118 -12.24 -9.15 -2.48
N LEU A 119 -13.19 -8.24 -2.30
CA LEU A 119 -14.11 -7.81 -3.36
C LEU A 119 -13.47 -6.79 -4.29
N ALA A 120 -12.53 -5.99 -3.80
CA ALA A 120 -11.73 -5.08 -4.62
C ALA A 120 -10.92 -5.85 -5.68
N ALA A 121 -10.36 -7.01 -5.32
CA ALA A 121 -9.61 -7.87 -6.23
C ALA A 121 -10.44 -8.44 -7.40
N VAL A 122 -11.77 -8.51 -7.24
CA VAL A 122 -12.71 -9.05 -8.23
C VAL A 122 -13.33 -7.94 -9.10
N LEU A 123 -12.96 -6.67 -8.89
CA LEU A 123 -13.49 -5.57 -9.70
C LEU A 123 -13.10 -5.71 -11.18
N GLN A 124 -14.14 -5.72 -12.03
CA GLN A 124 -14.02 -5.83 -13.48
C GLN A 124 -14.26 -4.47 -14.14
N GLY A 125 -13.44 -4.14 -15.12
CA GLY A 125 -13.50 -2.87 -15.85
C GLY A 125 -12.11 -2.33 -16.15
N GLN A 126 -12.01 -1.54 -17.21
CA GLN A 126 -10.80 -0.77 -17.55
C GLN A 126 -10.98 0.73 -17.31
N THR A 127 -12.23 1.19 -17.30
CA THR A 127 -12.57 2.60 -17.06
C THR A 127 -13.10 2.82 -15.65
N ALA A 128 -13.02 4.05 -15.17
CA ALA A 128 -13.57 4.43 -13.86
C ALA A 128 -15.07 4.11 -13.77
N GLU A 129 -15.83 4.37 -14.84
CA GLU A 129 -17.28 4.16 -14.89
C GLU A 129 -17.67 2.69 -14.81
N GLU A 130 -16.94 1.81 -15.51
CA GLU A 130 -17.16 0.36 -15.46
C GLU A 130 -16.86 -0.20 -14.07
N LEU A 131 -15.75 0.26 -13.47
CA LEU A 131 -15.35 -0.13 -12.12
C LEU A 131 -16.38 0.33 -11.07
N GLU A 132 -16.86 1.56 -11.17
CA GLU A 132 -17.88 2.11 -10.26
C GLU A 132 -19.20 1.35 -10.39
N ALA A 133 -19.67 1.08 -11.62
CA ALA A 133 -20.89 0.29 -11.84
C ALA A 133 -20.77 -1.15 -11.33
N HIS A 134 -19.59 -1.78 -11.46
CA HIS A 134 -19.34 -3.11 -10.90
C HIS A 134 -19.23 -3.07 -9.38
N ALA A 135 -18.58 -2.05 -8.83
CA ALA A 135 -18.45 -1.83 -7.39
C ALA A 135 -19.80 -1.62 -6.72
N GLU A 136 -20.71 -0.83 -7.31
CA GLU A 136 -22.08 -0.66 -6.81
C GLU A 136 -22.87 -1.96 -6.77
N LYS A 137 -22.65 -2.86 -7.74
CA LYS A 137 -23.28 -4.18 -7.75
C LYS A 137 -22.72 -5.05 -6.63
N LEU A 138 -21.40 -5.06 -6.44
CA LEU A 138 -20.75 -5.82 -5.39
C LEU A 138 -21.06 -5.27 -3.98
N ALA A 139 -21.18 -3.96 -3.83
CA ALA A 139 -21.47 -3.30 -2.56
C ALA A 139 -22.81 -3.74 -1.96
N LYS A 140 -23.76 -4.17 -2.78
CA LYS A 140 -25.04 -4.75 -2.32
C LYS A 140 -24.89 -6.10 -1.63
N PHE A 141 -23.84 -6.83 -1.96
CA PHE A 141 -23.53 -8.15 -1.41
C PHE A 141 -22.36 -8.11 -0.42
N ALA A 142 -21.66 -6.99 -0.34
CA ALA A 142 -20.64 -6.78 0.68
C ALA A 142 -21.32 -6.89 2.05
N PRO A 143 -20.75 -7.67 2.98
CA PRO A 143 -21.21 -7.61 4.35
C PRO A 143 -21.09 -6.14 4.80
N ALA A 144 -22.19 -5.57 5.30
CA ALA A 144 -22.11 -4.30 5.98
C ALA A 144 -21.01 -4.45 7.02
N GLU A 145 -19.98 -3.58 6.97
CA GLU A 145 -18.88 -3.53 7.93
C GLU A 145 -19.40 -3.99 9.27
N GLU A 146 -18.83 -5.08 9.80
CA GLU A 146 -19.23 -5.67 11.06
C GLU A 146 -19.15 -4.59 12.15
N VAL A 147 -20.26 -3.86 12.31
CA VAL A 147 -20.62 -3.24 13.56
C VAL A 147 -20.83 -4.45 14.44
N GLU A 148 -19.76 -4.88 15.12
CA GLU A 148 -19.87 -5.86 16.20
C GLU A 148 -21.07 -5.40 17.01
N PRO A 149 -22.17 -6.18 17.05
CA PRO A 149 -23.32 -5.76 17.82
C PRO A 149 -22.81 -5.65 19.25
N GLU A 150 -22.82 -4.43 19.80
CA GLU A 150 -22.35 -4.13 21.17
C GLU A 150 -22.99 -5.06 22.22
N ASN A 151 -24.05 -5.79 21.85
CA ASN A 151 -24.65 -6.84 22.65
C ASN A 151 -25.06 -8.06 21.82
N LEU A 152 -24.20 -9.08 21.77
CA LEU A 152 -24.58 -10.47 21.46
C LEU A 152 -25.37 -11.10 22.62
N SER A 153 -26.34 -10.39 23.19
CA SER A 153 -27.20 -10.95 24.24
C SER A 153 -28.26 -11.87 23.60
N GLY A 154 -27.82 -13.03 23.12
CA GLY A 154 -28.66 -14.14 22.68
C GLY A 154 -29.33 -14.86 23.85
N GLY A 155 -29.93 -14.11 24.78
CA GLY A 155 -30.64 -14.63 25.93
C GLY A 155 -31.87 -13.77 26.17
N LEU A 156 -33.01 -14.41 26.48
CA LEU A 156 -34.16 -13.70 27.02
C LEU A 156 -33.66 -12.85 28.18
N LYS A 157 -33.73 -11.52 28.04
CA LYS A 157 -33.52 -10.62 29.18
C LYS A 157 -34.58 -11.00 30.20
N PRO A 158 -34.24 -11.46 31.42
CA PRO A 158 -35.23 -11.60 32.48
C PRO A 158 -35.63 -10.18 32.89
N GLY A 159 -36.51 -9.57 32.09
CA GLY A 159 -37.26 -8.41 32.49
C GLY A 159 -38.08 -8.83 33.69
N THR A 160 -37.91 -8.09 34.77
CA THR A 160 -38.65 -8.17 36.04
C THR A 160 -40.12 -7.78 35.84
N SER A 161 -40.82 -8.47 34.93
CA SER A 161 -42.27 -8.55 34.88
C SER A 161 -42.67 -9.96 35.24
N ASP A 162 -42.84 -10.14 36.54
CA ASP A 162 -43.50 -11.25 37.15
C ASP A 162 -44.92 -11.41 36.57
N THR A 163 -45.10 -12.33 35.61
CA THR A 163 -46.37 -13.04 35.42
C THR A 163 -46.09 -14.44 34.92
N GLY A 164 -45.71 -15.31 35.84
CA GLY A 164 -45.72 -16.76 35.65
C GLY A 164 -44.36 -17.41 35.75
N ALA A 165 -43.74 -17.35 36.93
CA ALA A 165 -42.72 -18.32 37.30
C ALA A 165 -43.28 -19.73 37.03
N PHE A 166 -42.70 -20.42 36.06
CA PHE A 166 -43.03 -21.82 35.81
C PHE A 166 -42.62 -22.62 37.05
N ASP A 167 -43.59 -22.94 37.92
CA ASP A 167 -43.36 -23.79 39.08
C ASP A 167 -43.42 -25.26 38.64
N PRO A 168 -42.28 -25.97 38.56
CA PRO A 168 -42.25 -27.36 38.13
C PRO A 168 -43.00 -28.29 39.10
N VAL A 169 -43.13 -27.91 40.39
CA VAL A 169 -43.84 -28.68 41.40
C VAL A 169 -45.35 -28.55 41.20
N ALA A 170 -45.85 -27.35 40.94
CA ALA A 170 -47.26 -27.15 40.57
C ALA A 170 -47.63 -27.86 39.26
N ALA A 171 -46.78 -27.75 38.23
CA ALA A 171 -47.01 -28.39 36.94
C ALA A 171 -47.07 -29.93 37.05
N SER A 172 -46.15 -30.53 37.81
CA SER A 172 -46.11 -31.98 38.01
C SER A 172 -47.29 -32.50 38.84
N ARG A 173 -47.74 -31.76 39.87
CA ARG A 173 -48.95 -32.10 40.64
C ARG A 173 -50.21 -32.03 39.78
N ALA A 174 -50.36 -30.99 38.95
CA ALA A 174 -51.50 -30.86 38.04
C ALA A 174 -51.55 -31.98 36.99
N ALA A 175 -50.40 -32.45 36.51
CA ALA A 175 -50.31 -33.56 35.56
C ALA A 175 -50.75 -34.91 36.18
N ARG A 176 -50.41 -35.16 37.47
CA ARG A 176 -50.85 -36.38 38.18
C ARG A 176 -52.35 -36.35 38.47
N LYS A 177 -52.89 -35.20 38.83
CA LYS A 177 -54.32 -35.04 39.16
C LYS A 177 -55.24 -35.24 37.94
N ARG A 178 -54.74 -35.00 36.73
CA ARG A 178 -55.47 -35.21 35.46
C ARG A 178 -55.41 -36.66 34.93
N ARG A 179 -54.65 -37.55 35.57
CA ARG A 179 -54.52 -38.98 35.19
C ARG A 179 -55.29 -39.94 36.10
N ARG A 180 -56.02 -39.42 37.09
CA ARG A 180 -57.01 -40.16 37.89
C ARG A 180 -58.40 -39.69 37.49
#